data_AF-A0A6G6K461-F1
#
_entry.id   AF-A0A6G6K461-F1
#
_cell.length_a   1.000
_cell.length_b   1.000
_cell.length_c   1.000
_cell.angle_alpha   90.00
_cell.angle_beta   90.00
_cell.angle_gamma   90.00
#
_symmetry.space_group_name_H-M   'P 1'
#
loop_
_entity.id
_entity.type
_entity.pdbx_description
1 polymer ?
#
loop_
_entity_poly.entity_id
_entity_poly.type
_entity_poly.pdbx_seq_one_letter_code
_entity_poly.pdbx_strand_id
1 'polypeptide(L)'
;MKAPLLLAALSGLSLASCSTPAPVRPPQLAGQEVPDENIVIDFTKRYNLVCDDGTGSRTYQSCRVLGYTGDTVRDADGSMKSGYGHFGRWLAVQLPGGRRVFMSPSSINFLEEAQ
;
A
#
# COMPACT_ATOMS: atom_id res chain seq x y z
N MET A 1 -52.99 -27.28 63.27
CA MET A 1 -51.69 -27.97 63.37
C MET A 1 -50.68 -27.26 62.49
N LYS A 2 -49.40 -27.45 62.82
CA LYS A 2 -48.14 -26.86 62.31
C LYS A 2 -47.98 -26.78 60.77
N ALA A 3 -47.18 -25.79 60.32
CA ALA A 3 -46.70 -25.61 58.94
C ALA A 3 -45.58 -26.61 58.56
N PRO A 4 -45.16 -26.73 57.28
CA PRO A 4 -44.27 -25.75 56.60
C PRO A 4 -44.79 -25.30 55.21
N LEU A 5 -44.37 -24.21 54.54
CA LEU A 5 -43.08 -23.51 54.36
C LEU A 5 -42.17 -24.15 53.29
N LEU A 6 -42.25 -23.63 52.04
CA LEU A 6 -41.27 -23.65 50.92
C LEU A 6 -42.02 -23.05 49.69
N LEU A 7 -41.87 -21.78 49.31
CA LEU A 7 -40.67 -21.07 48.83
C LEU A 7 -40.12 -21.62 47.49
N ALA A 8 -40.60 -21.08 46.37
CA ALA A 8 -39.93 -21.12 45.07
C ALA A 8 -40.45 -19.97 44.18
N ALA A 9 -39.91 -18.76 44.39
CA ALA A 9 -40.07 -17.69 43.41
C ALA A 9 -39.16 -17.98 42.22
N LEU A 10 -39.73 -18.35 41.07
CA LEU A 10 -39.01 -18.45 39.80
C LEU A 10 -39.47 -17.32 38.89
N SER A 11 -38.86 -16.16 39.13
CA SER A 11 -38.88 -15.03 38.22
C SER A 11 -38.48 -15.52 36.82
N GLY A 12 -39.40 -15.42 35.86
CA GLY A 12 -39.10 -15.74 34.47
C GLY A 12 -38.07 -14.75 33.94
N LEU A 13 -36.80 -15.13 33.95
CA LEU A 13 -35.71 -14.31 33.41
C LEU A 13 -36.01 -14.03 31.93
N SER A 14 -36.16 -12.74 31.60
CA SER A 14 -36.25 -12.27 30.23
C SER A 14 -34.99 -12.67 29.47
N LEU A 15 -35.10 -13.68 28.60
CA LEU A 15 -34.07 -14.04 27.62
C LEU A 15 -34.04 -13.04 26.47
N ALA A 16 -33.87 -11.76 26.81
CA ALA A 16 -33.52 -10.71 25.88
C ALA A 16 -32.00 -10.75 25.66
N SER A 17 -31.55 -11.59 24.73
CA SER A 17 -30.20 -11.51 24.18
C SER A 17 -30.21 -11.89 22.72
N CYS A 18 -30.57 -10.92 21.87
CA CYS A 18 -30.42 -11.05 20.42
C CYS A 18 -28.93 -11.17 20.10
N SER A 19 -28.52 -12.33 19.59
CA SER A 19 -27.14 -12.61 19.22
C SER A 19 -26.67 -11.71 18.08
N THR A 20 -25.81 -10.74 18.40
CA THR A 20 -25.06 -9.90 17.46
C THR A 20 -23.68 -9.73 18.09
N PRO A 21 -22.54 -9.96 17.40
CA PRO A 21 -22.29 -9.59 16.00
C PRO A 21 -21.62 -10.66 15.12
N ALA A 22 -21.52 -10.37 13.81
CA ALA A 22 -20.64 -11.07 12.87
C ALA A 22 -19.56 -10.08 12.34
N PRO A 23 -18.35 -10.07 12.91
CA PRO A 23 -17.25 -9.20 12.50
C PRO A 23 -16.19 -9.95 11.66
N VAL A 24 -15.16 -9.28 11.12
CA VAL A 24 -15.18 -8.47 9.88
C VAL A 24 -14.18 -9.16 8.93
N ARG A 25 -14.25 -8.97 7.61
CA ARG A 25 -13.22 -9.49 6.67
C ARG A 25 -12.32 -8.37 6.11
N PRO A 26 -11.13 -8.16 6.72
CA PRO A 26 -10.05 -7.30 6.23
C PRO A 26 -8.84 -8.14 5.70
N PRO A 27 -7.85 -7.54 5.00
CA PRO A 27 -7.72 -7.87 3.57
C PRO A 27 -6.25 -8.19 3.13
N GLN A 28 -6.01 -8.98 2.08
CA GLN A 28 -4.70 -9.66 1.83
C GLN A 28 -3.87 -9.06 0.63
N LEU A 29 -3.18 -9.84 -0.24
CA LEU A 29 -2.68 -9.40 -1.59
C LEU A 29 -2.60 -10.50 -2.72
N ALA A 30 -3.43 -10.44 -3.79
CA ALA A 30 -3.50 -11.29 -5.04
C ALA A 30 -4.21 -12.68 -4.99
N GLY A 31 -5.50 -12.75 -5.41
CA GLY A 31 -6.40 -13.86 -5.02
C GLY A 31 -6.82 -13.77 -3.53
N GLN A 32 -6.70 -12.56 -3.03
CA GLN A 32 -6.31 -12.09 -1.72
C GLN A 32 -6.42 -10.53 -1.93
N GLU A 33 -6.80 -9.71 -0.95
CA GLU A 33 -7.25 -8.31 -1.20
C GLU A 33 -6.15 -7.21 -1.17
N VAL A 34 -6.16 -6.25 -0.21
CA VAL A 34 -5.10 -5.21 0.06
C VAL A 34 -5.09 -4.83 1.56
N PRO A 35 -3.95 -4.79 2.32
CA PRO A 35 -3.89 -4.46 3.76
C PRO A 35 -4.39 -3.06 4.20
N ASP A 36 -4.57 -2.90 5.53
CA ASP A 36 -5.30 -1.82 6.23
C ASP A 36 -4.69 -0.39 6.19
N GLU A 37 -3.52 -0.16 5.58
CA GLU A 37 -2.87 1.15 5.54
C GLU A 37 -2.39 1.57 4.14
N ASN A 38 -2.51 2.87 3.84
CA ASN A 38 -2.06 3.44 2.57
C ASN A 38 -0.59 3.88 2.68
N ILE A 39 0.34 3.01 2.30
CA ILE A 39 1.78 3.29 2.36
C ILE A 39 2.18 4.26 1.23
N VAL A 40 2.64 5.45 1.64
CA VAL A 40 3.21 6.46 0.74
C VAL A 40 4.72 6.26 0.65
N ILE A 41 5.26 6.22 -0.57
CA ILE A 41 6.71 6.13 -0.81
C ILE A 41 7.40 7.42 -0.32
N ASP A 42 8.34 7.28 0.61
CA ASP A 42 9.11 8.38 1.16
C ASP A 42 10.34 8.71 0.29
N PHE A 43 10.20 9.67 -0.62
CA PHE A 43 11.29 10.15 -1.49
C PHE A 43 12.43 10.89 -0.76
N THR A 44 12.42 10.95 0.58
CA THR A 44 13.62 11.31 1.36
C THR A 44 14.56 10.13 1.58
N LYS A 45 14.04 8.89 1.57
CA LYS A 45 14.81 7.65 1.74
C LYS A 45 15.62 7.25 0.49
N ARG A 46 16.45 6.23 0.68
CA ARG A 46 17.18 5.54 -0.39
C ARG A 46 16.51 4.19 -0.67
N TYR A 47 16.58 3.77 -1.93
CA TYR A 47 15.94 2.56 -2.43
C TYR A 47 16.90 1.78 -3.33
N ASN A 48 16.72 0.47 -3.34
CA ASN A 48 17.21 -0.41 -4.39
C ASN A 48 16.15 -0.44 -5.50
N LEU A 49 16.56 -0.17 -6.74
CA LEU A 49 15.71 -0.25 -7.92
C LEU A 49 16.15 -1.44 -8.76
N VAL A 50 15.22 -2.32 -9.11
CA VAL A 50 15.45 -3.36 -10.12
C VAL A 50 14.70 -2.98 -11.38
N CYS A 51 15.46 -2.86 -12.46
CA CYS A 51 14.99 -2.37 -13.75
C CYS A 51 15.20 -3.41 -14.84
N ASP A 52 14.30 -3.51 -15.80
CA ASP A 52 14.43 -4.30 -17.01
C ASP A 52 14.05 -3.45 -18.22
N ASP A 53 14.93 -3.43 -19.24
CA ASP A 53 14.74 -2.67 -20.48
C ASP A 53 14.44 -3.56 -21.69
N GLY A 54 14.15 -4.85 -21.45
CA GLY A 54 13.94 -5.87 -22.49
C GLY A 54 15.25 -6.46 -23.02
N THR A 55 16.42 -5.93 -22.64
CA THR A 55 17.73 -6.52 -22.95
C THR A 55 18.38 -7.20 -21.74
N GLY A 56 17.91 -6.89 -20.53
CA GLY A 56 18.27 -7.59 -19.30
C GLY A 56 17.94 -6.79 -18.04
N SER A 57 17.97 -7.48 -16.90
CA SER A 57 17.74 -6.87 -15.59
C SER A 57 19.01 -6.17 -15.05
N ARG A 58 18.83 -5.00 -14.45
CA ARG A 58 19.87 -4.21 -13.79
C ARG A 58 19.38 -3.66 -12.46
N THR A 59 20.21 -3.80 -11.43
CA THR A 59 19.95 -3.24 -10.09
C THR A 59 20.75 -1.97 -9.85
N TYR A 60 20.10 -0.93 -9.31
CA TYR A 60 20.74 0.27 -8.77
C TYR A 60 20.56 0.31 -7.25
N GLN A 61 21.65 0.21 -6.50
CA GLN A 61 21.61 0.11 -5.03
C GLN A 61 21.62 1.48 -4.33
N SER A 62 20.93 1.55 -3.19
CA SER A 62 20.95 2.68 -2.24
C SER A 62 20.78 4.06 -2.89
N CYS A 63 19.96 4.18 -3.93
CA CYS A 63 19.80 5.43 -4.67
C CYS A 63 18.55 6.21 -4.22
N ARG A 64 18.63 7.53 -4.25
CA ARG A 64 17.51 8.41 -3.88
C ARG A 64 16.72 8.78 -5.12
N VAL A 65 15.41 8.53 -5.11
CA VAL A 65 14.52 8.98 -6.20
C VAL A 65 14.35 10.50 -6.11
N LEU A 66 14.52 11.19 -7.24
CA LEU A 66 14.42 12.66 -7.32
C LEU A 66 13.11 13.14 -7.94
N GLY A 67 12.43 12.28 -8.70
CA GLY A 67 11.23 12.59 -9.48
C GLY A 67 11.42 12.31 -10.97
N TYR A 68 10.54 12.86 -11.80
CA TYR A 68 10.60 12.73 -13.27
C TYR A 68 11.21 13.97 -13.93
N THR A 69 11.76 13.81 -15.13
CA THR A 69 12.15 14.97 -15.97
C THR A 69 10.92 15.69 -16.55
N GLY A 70 11.05 16.99 -16.82
CA GLY A 70 10.03 17.83 -17.45
C GLY A 70 9.09 18.57 -16.47
N ASP A 71 8.55 19.70 -16.92
CA ASP A 71 8.11 20.79 -16.02
C ASP A 71 6.75 20.57 -15.34
N THR A 72 5.86 19.75 -15.91
CA THR A 72 4.46 19.64 -15.43
C THR A 72 4.03 18.18 -15.29
N VAL A 73 4.10 17.56 -14.10
CA VAL A 73 3.77 16.11 -13.92
C VAL A 73 2.31 15.76 -14.25
N ARG A 74 1.44 16.77 -14.30
CA ARG A 74 0.01 16.67 -14.68
C ARG A 74 -0.26 17.58 -15.88
N ASP A 75 -1.31 17.28 -16.63
CA ASP A 75 -1.86 18.23 -17.60
C ASP A 75 -2.56 19.40 -16.88
N ALA A 76 -2.97 20.44 -17.62
CA ALA A 76 -3.53 21.68 -17.05
C ALA A 76 -4.85 21.49 -16.27
N ASP A 77 -5.56 20.39 -16.51
CA ASP A 77 -6.76 19.97 -15.78
C ASP A 77 -6.44 19.16 -14.51
N GLY A 78 -5.16 18.97 -14.19
CA GLY A 78 -4.70 18.17 -13.05
C GLY A 78 -4.74 16.66 -13.28
N SER A 79 -5.16 16.20 -14.45
CA SER A 79 -5.14 14.78 -14.81
C SER A 79 -3.71 14.26 -15.03
N MET A 80 -3.52 12.96 -14.82
CA MET A 80 -2.31 12.27 -15.25
C MET A 80 -2.56 11.77 -16.67
N LYS A 81 -1.66 12.07 -17.62
CA LYS A 81 -1.81 11.62 -19.02
C LYS A 81 -2.15 10.14 -19.08
N SER A 82 -3.31 9.83 -19.66
CA SER A 82 -3.83 8.46 -19.71
C SER A 82 -2.97 7.59 -20.62
N GLY A 83 -1.97 6.94 -20.04
CA GLY A 83 -1.16 5.95 -20.72
C GLY A 83 0.27 5.87 -20.20
N TYR A 84 0.68 4.64 -19.88
CA TYR A 84 2.07 4.20 -19.73
C TYR A 84 2.96 4.47 -20.98
N GLY A 85 2.41 5.05 -22.06
CA GLY A 85 3.06 5.29 -23.34
C GLY A 85 3.59 6.72 -23.59
N HIS A 86 3.46 7.67 -22.66
CA HIS A 86 4.08 8.99 -22.83
C HIS A 86 5.52 9.02 -22.31
N PHE A 87 6.41 8.37 -23.08
CA PHE A 87 7.87 8.29 -22.90
C PHE A 87 8.65 9.62 -22.96
N GLY A 88 7.98 10.77 -22.85
CA GLY A 88 8.63 12.10 -22.87
C GLY A 88 9.40 12.42 -21.58
N ARG A 89 9.42 11.52 -20.60
CA ARG A 89 9.93 11.76 -19.25
C ARG A 89 10.65 10.53 -18.72
N TRP A 90 11.75 10.77 -18.02
CA TRP A 90 12.62 9.76 -17.45
C TRP A 90 12.57 9.89 -15.93
N LEU A 91 12.54 8.77 -15.21
CA LEU A 91 12.75 8.80 -13.76
C LEU A 91 14.21 9.18 -13.50
N ALA A 92 14.42 10.21 -12.68
CA ALA A 92 15.73 10.65 -12.23
C ALA A 92 16.01 10.10 -10.83
N VAL A 93 17.15 9.41 -10.66
CA VAL A 93 17.63 8.92 -9.36
C VAL A 93 19.08 9.34 -9.12
N GLN A 94 19.45 9.49 -7.85
CA GLN A 94 20.81 9.82 -7.40
C GLN A 94 21.47 8.62 -6.72
N LEU A 95 22.57 8.13 -7.29
CA LEU A 95 23.42 7.10 -6.71
C LEU A 95 24.14 7.61 -5.44
N PRO A 96 24.67 6.72 -4.56
CA PRO A 96 25.42 7.12 -3.37
C PRO A 96 26.53 8.15 -3.64
N GLY A 97 27.29 7.98 -4.73
CA GLY A 97 28.34 8.92 -5.16
C GLY A 97 27.84 10.21 -5.85
N GLY A 98 26.60 10.64 -5.61
CA GLY A 98 26.03 11.90 -6.13
C GLY A 98 25.66 11.91 -7.63
N ARG A 99 26.23 11.00 -8.43
CA ARG A 99 25.88 10.78 -9.85
C ARG A 99 24.39 10.53 -10.03
N ARG A 100 23.81 11.12 -11.08
CA ARG A 100 22.42 10.87 -11.50
C ARG A 100 22.35 9.76 -12.55
N VAL A 101 21.27 9.00 -12.51
CA VAL A 101 20.85 8.07 -13.56
C VAL A 101 19.44 8.44 -13.97
N PHE A 102 19.16 8.34 -15.26
CA PHE A 102 17.85 8.56 -15.85
C PHE A 102 17.41 7.25 -16.51
N MET A 103 16.16 6.83 -16.29
CA MET A 103 15.60 5.59 -16.85
C MET A 103 14.16 5.79 -17.33
N SER A 104 13.71 4.99 -18.30
CA SER A 104 12.30 4.99 -18.70
C SER A 104 11.43 4.55 -17.51
N PRO A 105 10.27 5.19 -17.25
CA PRO A 105 9.35 4.76 -16.20
C PRO A 105 8.86 3.32 -16.41
N SER A 106 8.74 2.89 -17.67
CA SER A 106 8.33 1.53 -18.05
C SER A 106 9.35 0.45 -17.72
N SER A 107 10.58 0.83 -17.35
CA SER A 107 11.68 -0.11 -17.11
C SER A 107 11.85 -0.49 -15.64
N ILE A 108 10.94 -0.11 -14.75
CA ILE A 108 11.07 -0.36 -13.30
C ILE A 108 10.19 -1.55 -12.93
N ASN A 109 10.80 -2.64 -12.46
CA ASN A 109 10.07 -3.85 -12.07
C ASN A 109 9.65 -3.80 -10.59
N PHE A 110 10.54 -3.38 -9.69
CA PHE A 110 10.22 -3.17 -8.29
C PHE A 110 11.17 -2.19 -7.59
N LEU A 111 10.71 -1.72 -6.42
CA LEU A 111 11.38 -0.77 -5.53
C LEU A 111 11.47 -1.41 -4.14
N GLU A 112 12.63 -1.36 -3.50
CA GLU A 112 12.88 -1.88 -2.14
C GLU A 112 13.57 -0.80 -1.31
N GLU A 113 13.17 -0.60 -0.04
CA GLU A 113 13.88 0.33 0.86
C GLU A 113 15.31 -0.17 1.12
N ALA A 114 16.31 0.70 0.93
CA ALA A 114 17.70 0.35 1.20
C ALA A 114 17.97 0.37 2.70
N GLN A 115 18.70 -0.66 3.18
CA GLN A 115 19.22 -0.76 4.55
C GLN A 115 20.34 0.26 4.83
#